data_AF-A0A937PGG2-F1
#
_entry.id   AF-A0A937PGG2-F1
#
_cell.length_a   1.000
_cell.length_b   1.000
_cell.length_c   1.000
_cell.angle_alpha   90.00
_cell.angle_beta   90.00
_cell.angle_gamma   90.00
#
_symmetry.space_group_name_H-M   'P 1'
#
loop_
_entity.id
_entity.type
_entity.pdbx_description
1 polymer ?
#
loop_
_entity_poly.entity_id
_entity_poly.type
_entity_poly.pdbx_seq_one_letter_code
_entity_poly.pdbx_strand_id
1 'polypeptide(L)' 'MEKMVKNKIRLNKFYQKLIEKEDISYKEALFIYEALHKEAVSLGKISSKNILEGLEIDIRVAKALNGLTQ' A
#
# COMPACT_ATOMS: atom_id res chain seq x y z
N MET A 1 -3.76 22.36 -2.59
CA MET A 1 -4.95 21.73 -3.18
C MET A 1 -4.55 20.36 -3.72
N GLU A 2 -4.93 19.31 -3.02
CA GLU A 2 -4.64 17.93 -3.39
C GLU A 2 -5.45 17.55 -4.64
N LYS A 3 -4.76 17.17 -5.72
CA LYS A 3 -5.43 16.72 -6.96
C LYS A 3 -5.94 15.30 -6.76
N MET A 4 -7.10 15.17 -6.11
CA MET A 4 -7.80 13.90 -6.01
C MET A 4 -8.19 13.42 -7.42
N VAL A 5 -7.80 12.19 -7.77
CA VAL A 5 -8.09 11.60 -9.08
C VAL A 5 -9.60 11.45 -9.23
N LYS A 6 -10.20 12.23 -10.14
CA LYS A 6 -11.65 12.36 -10.30
C LYS A 6 -12.35 11.09 -10.81
N ASN A 7 -11.62 10.17 -11.43
CA ASN A 7 -12.18 8.97 -12.06
C ASN A 7 -11.67 7.69 -11.39
N LYS A 8 -12.40 7.24 -10.37
CA LYS A 8 -12.10 6.03 -9.59
C LYS A 8 -12.05 4.77 -10.45
N ILE A 9 -12.92 4.65 -11.46
CA ILE A 9 -13.01 3.47 -12.33
C ILE A 9 -11.75 3.33 -13.19
N ARG A 10 -11.31 4.44 -13.81
CA ARG A 10 -10.09 4.46 -14.63
C ARG A 10 -8.85 4.18 -13.79
N LEU A 11 -8.81 4.70 -12.56
CA LEU A 11 -7.71 4.45 -11.63
C LEU A 11 -7.65 2.97 -11.20
N ASN A 12 -8.78 2.36 -10.86
CA ASN A 12 -8.82 0.92 -10.53
C ASN A 12 -8.37 0.06 -11.70
N LYS A 13 -8.80 0.37 -12.94
CA LYS A 13 -8.35 -0.37 -14.13
C LYS A 13 -6.85 -0.22 -14.37
N PHE A 14 -6.26 0.93 -14.04
CA PHE A 14 -4.82 1.13 -14.11
C PHE A 14 -4.10 0.26 -13.08
N TYR A 15 -4.54 0.28 -11.82
CA TYR A 15 -3.93 -0.55 -10.78
C TYR A 15 -4.05 -2.05 -11.06
N GLN A 16 -5.21 -2.52 -11.56
CA GLN A 16 -5.34 -3.92 -11.95
C GLN A 16 -4.35 -4.32 -13.04
N LYS A 17 -4.23 -3.51 -14.10
CA LYS A 17 -3.23 -3.75 -15.15
C LYS A 17 -1.79 -3.67 -14.67
N LEU A 18 -1.53 -2.83 -13.67
CA LEU A 18 -0.21 -2.72 -13.06
C LEU A 18 0.11 -3.97 -12.26
N ILE A 19 -0.82 -4.44 -11.42
CA ILE A 19 -0.71 -5.68 -10.65
C ILE A 19 -0.56 -6.91 -11.57
N GLU A 20 -1.32 -6.97 -12.67
CA GLU A 20 -1.20 -8.04 -13.66
C GLU A 20 0.16 -8.05 -14.37
N LYS A 21 0.82 -6.89 -14.50
CA LYS A 21 2.15 -6.76 -15.10
C LYS A 21 3.29 -6.96 -14.10
N GLU A 22 3.08 -6.56 -12.86
CA GLU A 22 4.04 -6.68 -11.77
C GLU A 22 3.83 -8.03 -11.07
N ASP A 23 4.41 -9.08 -11.64
CA ASP A 23 4.49 -10.40 -11.00
C ASP A 23 5.64 -10.41 -9.97
N ILE A 24 5.50 -9.58 -8.92
CA ILE A 24 6.45 -9.59 -7.80
C ILE A 24 5.91 -10.50 -6.71
N SER A 25 6.77 -11.40 -6.22
CA SER A 25 6.40 -12.22 -5.07
C SER A 25 6.18 -11.33 -3.85
N TYR A 26 5.32 -11.78 -2.92
CA TYR A 26 5.10 -11.09 -1.66
C TYR A 26 6.42 -10.75 -0.93
N LYS A 27 7.41 -11.65 -1.00
CA LYS A 27 8.71 -11.47 -0.36
C LYS A 27 9.52 -10.34 -1.01
N GLU A 28 9.50 -10.23 -2.33
CA GLU A 28 10.17 -9.16 -3.06
C GLU A 28 9.48 -7.81 -2.81
N ALA A 29 8.15 -7.80 -2.83
CA ALA A 29 7.36 -6.61 -2.52
C ALA A 29 7.66 -6.09 -1.10
N LEU A 30 7.72 -7.00 -0.12
CA LEU A 30 8.05 -6.67 1.27
C LEU A 30 9.46 -6.10 1.39
N PHE A 31 10.44 -6.71 0.72
CA PHE A 31 11.82 -6.23 0.73
C PHE A 31 11.93 -4.81 0.15
N ILE A 32 11.27 -4.54 -0.99
CA ILE A 32 11.25 -3.21 -1.61
C ILE A 32 10.60 -2.19 -0.67
N TYR A 33 9.47 -2.56 -0.07
CA TYR A 33 8.78 -1.70 0.89
C TYR A 33 9.67 -1.31 2.07
N GLU A 34 10.32 -2.30 2.72
CA GLU A 34 11.19 -2.05 3.86
C GLU A 34 12.38 -1.14 3.52
N ALA A 35 12.97 -1.32 2.33
CA ALA A 35 14.07 -0.48 1.86
C ALA A 35 13.63 0.98 1.64
N LEU A 36 12.51 1.20 0.94
CA LEU A 36 11.96 2.54 0.69
C LEU A 36 11.54 3.22 1.99
N HIS A 37 10.95 2.45 2.90
CA HIS A 37 10.54 2.90 4.21
C HIS A 37 11.73 3.39 5.04
N LYS A 38 12.81 2.60 5.10
CA LYS A 38 14.04 2.96 5.81
C LYS A 38 14.62 4.28 5.30
N GLU A 39 14.64 4.46 3.98
CA GLU A 39 15.08 5.70 3.35
C GLU A 39 14.18 6.88 3.73
N ALA A 40 12.87 6.72 3.63
CA ALA A 40 11.91 7.77 3.96
C ALA A 40 11.99 8.21 5.44
N VAL A 41 12.25 7.28 6.36
CA VAL A 41 12.55 7.57 7.78
C VAL A 41 13.86 8.33 7.92
N SER A 42 14.92 7.89 7.23
CA SER A 42 16.22 8.58 7.24
C SER A 42 16.12 10.03 6.75
N LEU A 43 15.27 10.27 5.75
CA LEU A 43 14.99 11.60 5.20
C LEU A 43 14.06 12.45 6.08
N GLY A 44 13.58 11.91 7.21
CA GLY A 44 12.63 12.58 8.11
C GLY A 44 11.26 12.87 7.48
N LYS A 45 10.93 12.19 6.36
CA LYS A 45 9.64 12.36 5.66
C LYS A 45 8.52 11.60 6.35
N ILE A 46 8.85 10.53 7.06
CA ILE A 46 7.92 9.70 7.81
C ILE A 46 8.49 9.51 9.21
N SER A 47 7.65 9.65 10.25
CA SER A 47 8.06 9.36 11.62
C SER A 47 7.99 7.85 11.86
N SER A 48 9.07 7.26 12.39
CA SER A 48 9.17 5.81 12.68
C SER A 48 8.10 5.28 13.65
N LYS A 49 7.37 6.18 14.32
CA LYS A 49 6.42 5.83 15.37
C LYS A 49 5.08 5.29 14.83
N ASN A 50 4.68 5.67 13.61
CA ASN A 50 3.28 5.52 13.16
C ASN A 50 3.09 4.84 11.80
N ILE A 51 4.09 4.15 11.26
CA ILE A 51 4.04 3.75 9.84
C ILE A 51 3.11 2.55 9.59
N LEU A 52 2.92 1.71 10.60
CA LEU A 52 1.89 0.67 10.62
C LEU A 52 0.56 1.16 11.21
N GLU A 53 0.56 2.35 11.82
CA GLU A 53 -0.64 2.95 12.42
C GLU A 53 -1.55 3.41 11.27
N GLY A 54 -2.62 2.65 11.03
CA GLY A 54 -3.52 2.81 9.88
C GLY A 54 -3.46 1.61 8.91
N LEU A 55 -2.27 1.07 8.63
CA LEU A 55 -2.13 -0.12 7.77
C LEU A 55 -2.80 -1.34 8.40
N GLU A 56 -2.70 -1.49 9.72
CA GLU A 56 -3.36 -2.57 10.46
C GLU A 56 -4.89 -2.45 10.42
N ILE A 57 -5.42 -1.22 10.41
CA ILE A 57 -6.85 -0.94 10.23
C ILE A 57 -7.27 -1.28 8.81
N ASP A 58 -6.50 -0.87 7.81
CA ASP A 58 -6.79 -1.15 6.40
C ASP A 58 -6.74 -2.65 6.09
N ILE A 59 -5.75 -3.38 6.65
CA ILE A 59 -5.67 -4.83 6.56
C ILE A 59 -6.87 -5.48 7.24
N ARG A 60 -7.27 -4.99 8.43
CA ARG A 60 -8.44 -5.51 9.15
C ARG A 60 -9.73 -5.28 8.36
N VAL A 61 -9.90 -4.11 7.75
CA VAL A 61 -11.06 -3.77 6.91
C VAL A 61 -11.04 -4.62 5.63
N ALA A 62 -9.90 -4.78 4.97
CA ALA A 62 -9.77 -5.62 3.78
C ALA A 62 -10.08 -7.08 4.08
N LYS A 63 -9.63 -7.62 5.22
CA LYS A 63 -9.98 -8.98 5.68
C LYS A 63 -11.49 -9.13 5.89
N ALA A 64 -12.13 -8.18 6.58
CA ALA A 64 -13.57 -8.20 6.80
C ALA A 64 -14.37 -8.14 5.49
N LEU A 65 -13.98 -7.26 4.54
CA LEU A 65 -14.63 -7.15 3.24
C LEU A 65 -14.45 -8.40 2.37
N ASN A 66 -13.30 -9.06 2.46
CA ASN A 66 -13.01 -10.28 1.71
C ASN A 66 -13.51 -11.56 2.40
N GLY A 67 -14.20 -11.44 3.54
CA GLY A 67 -14.67 -12.61 4.31
C GLY A 67 -13.55 -13.48 4.88
N LEU A 68 -12.33 -12.94 4.99
CA LEU A 68 -11.17 -13.62 5.55
C LEU A 68 -11.18 -13.40 7.07
N THR A 69 -12.00 -14.18 7.77
CA THR A 69 -11.92 -14.30 9.23
C THR A 69 -10.72 -15.17 9.61
N GLN A 70 -10.04 -14.84 10.72
CA GLN A 70 -8.96 -15.66 11.27
C GLN A 70 -9.43 -17.07 11.60
#